data_AF-A0AA86NL42-F1
#
_entry.id   AF-A0AA86NL42-F1
#
_cell.length_a   1.000
_cell.length_b   1.000
_cell.length_c   1.000
_cell.angle_alpha   90.00
_cell.angle_beta   90.00
_cell.angle_gamma   90.00
#
_symmetry.space_group_name_H-M   'P 1'
#
loop_
_entity.id
_entity.type
_entity.pdbx_description
1 polymer ?
#
loop_
_entity_poly.entity_id
_entity_poly.type
_entity_poly.pdbx_seq_one_letter_code
_entity_poly.pdbx_strand_id
1 'polypeptide(L)'
;MNNLTSDSIEPLKNCKLPLASFSFIGFFGAPGCGKTTQLQNVADTIVQWSKLTTYDLDNPTICNGEISHYIFMSPSTQTDNTLNHKDNKILLEATDENVLKLVDSIYKMNERFYSTLAIQNFLRQVAKDIYEEKYSSKDSNLNQLNIKSILQNHPQYKLILICLDQLEQFKREYPELRYKETNKQILQVLSDITSNKVSSFESRFTFGLSESSNSKSIVKEFDGFMIRRPKIILIIDDQTGSRLFRDVGNDLYRIVSKRRHQSLFYIGVSIHSPGALQIGYKTIMNSFLLFRGIPIEKLKDIYGTIQSLDSVDFDVKSFIELYNQYTGYYETDMTKKEQYRFNFLYIQSQPQTSIWFKFDKQIK
;
A
#
# COMPACT_ATOMS: atom_id res chain seq x y z
N MET A 1 -21.24 38.48 10.86
CA MET A 1 -19.84 38.28 10.47
C MET A 1 -19.26 37.23 11.42
N ASN A 2 -19.19 35.97 10.97
CA ASN A 2 -18.57 34.91 11.76
C ASN A 2 -17.11 34.80 11.33
N ASN A 3 -16.21 35.11 12.26
CA ASN A 3 -14.77 34.90 12.11
C ASN A 3 -14.52 33.41 11.88
N LEU A 4 -14.15 33.04 10.64
CA LEU A 4 -13.57 31.75 10.29
C LEU A 4 -12.12 31.71 10.79
N THR A 5 -11.95 31.63 12.12
CA THR A 5 -10.66 31.37 12.75
C THR A 5 -10.64 29.94 13.28
N SER A 6 -10.30 29.00 12.41
CA SER A 6 -9.42 27.86 12.73
C SER A 6 -9.12 27.07 11.46
N ASP A 7 -7.83 26.90 11.16
CA ASP A 7 -7.22 26.04 10.14
C ASP A 7 -7.52 24.53 10.32
N SER A 8 -8.65 24.17 10.94
CA SER A 8 -9.05 22.79 11.13
C SER A 8 -9.69 22.28 9.84
N ILE A 9 -8.89 21.62 9.00
CA ILE A 9 -9.40 20.60 8.10
C ILE A 9 -10.03 19.55 9.02
N GLU A 10 -11.37 19.55 9.14
CA GLU A 10 -12.05 18.59 10.01
C GLU A 10 -11.69 17.17 9.55
N PRO A 11 -11.22 16.30 10.46
CA PRO A 11 -10.93 14.92 10.12
C PRO A 11 -12.23 14.24 9.66
N LEU A 12 -12.12 13.49 8.55
CA LEU A 12 -13.21 12.81 7.86
C LEU A 12 -13.99 11.88 8.81
N LYS A 13 -15.03 12.37 9.46
CA LYS A 13 -15.94 11.56 10.27
C LYS A 13 -17.05 11.02 9.38
N ASN A 14 -17.19 9.69 9.35
CA ASN A 14 -18.29 8.94 8.71
C ASN A 14 -18.30 8.83 7.17
N CYS A 15 -17.23 9.21 6.46
CA CYS A 15 -17.14 9.01 5.01
C CYS A 15 -16.87 7.53 4.66
N LYS A 16 -17.84 6.86 4.02
CA LYS A 16 -17.67 5.54 3.39
C LYS A 16 -17.15 5.69 1.97
N LEU A 17 -15.89 6.09 1.86
CA LEU A 17 -15.18 6.16 0.59
C LEU A 17 -15.07 4.76 -0.05
N PRO A 18 -15.59 4.51 -1.27
CA PRO A 18 -15.32 3.26 -1.98
C PRO A 18 -13.90 3.28 -2.58
N LEU A 19 -12.85 3.41 -1.75
CA LEU A 19 -11.48 3.48 -2.24
C LEU A 19 -11.04 2.13 -2.80
N ALA A 20 -10.54 2.16 -4.04
CA ALA A 20 -10.04 0.99 -4.72
C ALA A 20 -8.67 0.57 -4.14
N SER A 21 -8.48 -0.70 -3.81
CA SER A 21 -7.14 -1.23 -3.52
C SER A 21 -6.17 -0.89 -4.67
N PHE A 22 -4.93 -0.53 -4.34
CA PHE A 22 -3.91 -0.12 -5.33
C PHE A 22 -4.30 1.19 -6.04
N SER A 23 -4.69 2.20 -5.26
CA SER A 23 -5.05 3.53 -5.75
C SER A 23 -3.85 4.25 -6.37
N PHE A 24 -4.08 4.92 -7.50
CA PHE A 24 -3.17 5.90 -8.07
C PHE A 24 -3.97 7.19 -8.31
N ILE A 25 -3.70 8.20 -7.47
CA ILE A 25 -4.50 9.41 -7.36
C ILE A 25 -3.67 10.63 -7.73
N GLY A 26 -4.20 11.43 -8.66
CA GLY A 26 -3.66 12.76 -8.99
C GLY A 26 -4.33 13.86 -8.18
N PHE A 27 -3.54 14.73 -7.55
CA PHE A 27 -3.99 15.92 -6.84
C PHE A 27 -3.67 17.14 -7.70
N PHE A 28 -4.71 17.85 -8.14
CA PHE A 28 -4.59 18.96 -9.09
C PHE A 28 -5.25 20.21 -8.53
N GLY A 29 -4.59 21.36 -8.69
CA GLY A 29 -5.09 22.64 -8.21
C GLY A 29 -4.11 23.77 -8.47
N ALA A 30 -4.57 25.00 -8.33
CA ALA A 30 -3.69 26.16 -8.37
C ALA A 30 -2.66 26.14 -7.23
N PRO A 31 -1.49 26.79 -7.39
CA PRO A 31 -0.50 26.92 -6.32
C PRO A 31 -1.11 27.41 -5.00
N GLY A 32 -0.75 26.78 -3.87
CA GLY A 32 -1.29 27.09 -2.54
C GLY A 32 -2.70 26.56 -2.27
N CYS A 33 -3.26 25.75 -3.18
CA CYS A 33 -4.50 25.00 -3.04
C CYS A 33 -4.18 23.52 -2.96
N GLY A 34 -4.87 22.77 -2.09
CA GLY A 34 -4.41 21.43 -1.74
C GLY A 34 -3.25 21.51 -0.75
N LYS A 35 -3.50 21.28 0.55
CA LYS A 35 -2.39 21.16 1.53
C LYS A 35 -1.86 19.73 1.49
N THR A 36 -0.57 19.51 1.75
CA THR A 36 0.01 18.19 2.03
C THR A 36 -0.81 17.41 3.07
N THR A 37 -1.42 18.13 4.03
CA THR A 37 -2.38 17.58 5.00
C THR A 37 -3.57 16.85 4.37
N GLN A 38 -4.07 17.28 3.20
CA GLN A 38 -5.20 16.61 2.52
C GLN A 38 -4.76 15.34 1.80
N LEU A 39 -3.60 15.39 1.12
CA LEU A 39 -2.91 14.22 0.59
C LEU A 39 -2.70 13.18 1.71
N GLN A 40 -2.29 13.66 2.88
CA GLN A 40 -2.12 12.85 4.06
C GLN A 40 -3.44 12.30 4.61
N ASN A 41 -4.51 13.10 4.70
CA ASN A 41 -5.80 12.60 5.18
C ASN A 41 -6.36 11.48 4.30
N VAL A 42 -6.14 11.57 2.98
CA VAL A 42 -6.49 10.49 2.04
C VAL A 42 -5.62 9.26 2.31
N ALA A 43 -4.30 9.44 2.44
CA ALA A 43 -3.39 8.35 2.79
C ALA A 43 -3.77 7.70 4.14
N ASP A 44 -4.13 8.48 5.16
CA ASP A 44 -4.55 8.03 6.49
C ASP A 44 -5.84 7.24 6.44
N THR A 45 -6.80 7.70 5.65
CA THR A 45 -8.03 6.94 5.40
C THR A 45 -7.70 5.58 4.81
N ILE A 46 -6.78 5.52 3.85
CA ILE A 46 -6.31 4.26 3.24
C ILE A 46 -5.57 3.40 4.28
N VAL A 47 -4.74 3.98 5.14
CA VAL A 47 -4.09 3.26 6.25
C VAL A 47 -5.13 2.62 7.15
N GLN A 48 -6.16 3.35 7.58
CA GLN A 48 -7.23 2.79 8.41
C GLN A 48 -7.96 1.64 7.71
N TRP A 49 -8.25 1.77 6.42
CA TRP A 49 -8.87 0.70 5.64
C TRP A 49 -7.97 -0.51 5.45
N SER A 50 -6.65 -0.30 5.33
CA SER A 50 -5.69 -1.40 5.24
C SER A 50 -5.71 -2.31 6.48
N LYS A 51 -6.17 -1.78 7.63
CA LYS A 51 -6.38 -2.53 8.89
C LYS A 51 -7.69 -3.30 8.94
N LEU A 52 -8.68 -2.93 8.12
CA LEU A 52 -10.00 -3.58 8.07
C LEU A 52 -10.00 -4.88 7.23
N THR A 53 -9.02 -5.04 6.34
CA THR A 53 -8.92 -6.21 5.45
C THR A 53 -8.30 -7.41 6.16
N THR A 54 -8.98 -8.55 6.17
CA THR A 54 -8.52 -9.82 6.78
C THR A 54 -7.66 -10.65 5.83
N TYR A 55 -6.55 -11.23 6.32
CA TYR A 55 -5.66 -12.06 5.49
C TYR A 55 -6.28 -13.40 5.11
N ASP A 56 -6.54 -13.56 3.81
CA ASP A 56 -6.96 -14.83 3.19
C ASP A 56 -5.74 -15.68 2.80
N LEU A 57 -5.75 -16.92 3.30
CA LEU A 57 -4.68 -17.90 3.16
C LEU A 57 -4.76 -18.68 1.86
N ASP A 58 -5.97 -18.91 1.36
CA ASP A 58 -6.19 -19.61 0.10
C ASP A 58 -5.94 -18.68 -1.09
N ASN A 59 -5.84 -17.37 -0.80
CA ASN A 59 -5.38 -16.36 -1.75
C ASN A 59 -4.30 -15.43 -1.15
N PRO A 60 -3.06 -15.91 -0.98
CA PRO A 60 -1.97 -15.13 -0.37
C PRO A 60 -1.55 -13.92 -1.21
N THR A 61 -2.09 -13.77 -2.42
CA THR A 61 -1.89 -12.60 -3.29
C THR A 61 -2.72 -11.39 -2.84
N ILE A 62 -3.76 -11.60 -2.01
CA ILE A 62 -4.59 -10.53 -1.48
C ILE A 62 -3.83 -9.83 -0.34
N CYS A 63 -3.49 -8.56 -0.56
CA CYS A 63 -2.76 -7.73 0.39
C CYS A 63 -3.66 -7.35 1.58
N ASN A 64 -3.51 -8.04 2.71
CA ASN A 64 -4.37 -7.84 3.89
C ASN A 64 -3.61 -7.50 5.18
N GLY A 65 -2.38 -7.00 5.07
CA GLY A 65 -1.56 -6.54 6.21
C GLY A 65 -1.69 -5.05 6.55
N GLU A 66 -0.99 -4.62 7.59
CA GLU A 66 -0.70 -3.21 7.81
C GLU A 66 0.26 -2.66 6.73
N ILE A 67 0.39 -1.34 6.66
CA ILE A 67 1.38 -0.69 5.81
C ILE A 67 2.78 -1.04 6.31
N SER A 68 3.58 -1.62 5.41
CA SER A 68 4.98 -1.97 5.72
C SER A 68 5.93 -0.79 5.50
N HIS A 69 5.64 0.05 4.50
CA HIS A 69 6.55 1.10 4.05
C HIS A 69 5.75 2.35 3.69
N TYR A 70 6.20 3.50 4.19
CA TYR A 70 5.66 4.80 3.84
C TYR A 70 6.75 5.64 3.18
N ILE A 71 6.65 5.86 1.88
CA ILE A 71 7.68 6.54 1.10
C ILE A 71 7.13 7.89 0.65
N PHE A 72 7.82 8.96 1.04
CA PHE A 72 7.47 10.33 0.68
C PHE A 72 8.62 10.96 -0.11
N MET A 73 8.28 11.45 -1.30
CA MET A 73 9.19 12.07 -2.24
C MET A 73 8.77 13.52 -2.46
N SER A 74 9.69 14.46 -2.29
CA SER A 74 9.42 15.90 -2.46
C SER A 74 10.66 16.63 -3.02
N PRO A 75 10.49 17.74 -3.75
CA PRO A 75 11.61 18.57 -4.21
C PRO A 75 12.44 19.17 -3.07
N SER A 76 11.93 19.22 -1.83
CA SER A 76 12.74 19.56 -0.66
C SER A 76 12.55 18.54 0.47
N THR A 77 13.63 17.99 1.00
CA THR A 77 13.64 17.13 2.20
C THR A 77 13.30 17.87 3.49
N GLN A 78 13.16 19.21 3.45
CA GLN A 78 12.71 20.03 4.58
C GLN A 78 11.23 19.78 4.89
N THR A 79 11.02 18.64 5.54
CA THR A 79 9.93 18.27 6.43
C THR A 79 8.68 19.13 6.37
N ASP A 80 7.75 18.76 5.49
CA ASP A 80 6.36 18.87 5.86
C ASP A 80 6.10 17.85 6.98
N ASN A 81 6.19 18.32 8.23
CA ASN A 81 5.94 17.55 9.46
C ASN A 81 4.45 17.20 9.64
N THR A 82 3.60 17.48 8.65
CA THR A 82 2.16 17.14 8.67
C THR A 82 1.88 15.64 8.52
N LEU A 83 2.90 14.84 8.18
CA LEU A 83 2.80 13.38 8.11
C LEU A 83 2.94 12.77 9.51
N ASN A 84 1.82 12.37 10.11
CA ASN A 84 1.75 11.83 11.47
C ASN A 84 2.35 10.43 11.66
N HIS A 85 2.77 9.74 10.59
CA HIS A 85 3.37 8.41 10.66
C HIS A 85 4.89 8.49 10.83
N LYS A 86 5.36 8.22 12.06
CA LYS A 86 6.80 8.24 12.39
C LYS A 86 7.50 6.92 12.10
N ASP A 87 6.77 5.80 12.10
CA ASP A 87 7.36 4.47 11.94
C ASP A 87 7.39 4.07 10.44
N ASN A 88 8.54 3.59 9.97
CA ASN A 88 8.79 3.15 8.58
C ASN A 88 8.65 4.22 7.48
N LYS A 89 8.87 5.49 7.83
CA LYS A 89 8.89 6.61 6.88
C LYS A 89 10.24 6.73 6.18
N ILE A 90 10.22 6.72 4.86
CA ILE A 90 11.39 6.99 4.00
C ILE A 90 11.16 8.34 3.31
N LEU A 91 12.05 9.29 3.57
CA LEU A 91 12.04 10.60 2.93
C LEU A 91 13.07 10.62 1.79
N LEU A 92 12.64 10.99 0.59
CA LEU A 92 13.50 11.09 -0.59
C LEU A 92 13.33 12.46 -1.25
N GLU A 93 14.43 13.02 -1.74
CA GLU A 93 14.35 14.14 -2.68
C GLU A 93 13.88 13.62 -4.04
N ALA A 94 13.02 14.39 -4.72
CA ALA A 94 12.47 14.06 -6.03
C ALA A 94 13.50 14.24 -7.18
N THR A 95 14.62 13.52 -7.09
CA THR A 95 15.68 13.50 -8.12
C THR A 95 15.60 12.21 -8.94
N ASP A 96 16.02 12.25 -10.21
CA ASP A 96 16.03 11.07 -11.08
C ASP A 96 16.83 9.91 -10.45
N GLU A 97 17.95 10.21 -9.79
CA GLU A 97 18.77 9.21 -9.07
C GLU A 97 18.00 8.53 -7.93
N ASN A 98 17.28 9.30 -7.11
CA ASN A 98 16.51 8.74 -6.00
C ASN A 98 15.29 7.95 -6.51
N VAL A 99 14.69 8.36 -7.62
CA VAL A 99 13.64 7.57 -8.29
C VAL A 99 14.19 6.23 -8.76
N LEU A 100 15.36 6.21 -9.40
CA LEU A 100 16.01 4.97 -9.83
C LEU A 100 16.31 4.04 -8.65
N LYS A 101 16.88 4.58 -7.56
CA LYS A 101 17.15 3.81 -6.33
C LYS A 101 15.86 3.26 -5.72
N LEU A 102 14.80 4.06 -5.68
CA LEU A 102 13.48 3.64 -5.18
C LEU A 102 12.93 2.48 -6.01
N VAL A 103 12.95 2.63 -7.33
CA VAL A 103 12.44 1.61 -8.26
C VAL A 103 13.21 0.31 -8.13
N ASP A 104 14.55 0.38 -8.13
CA ASP A 104 15.41 -0.79 -7.94
C ASP A 104 15.15 -1.49 -6.60
N SER A 105 14.99 -0.72 -5.52
CA SER A 105 14.67 -1.24 -4.19
C SER A 105 13.33 -1.98 -4.17
N ILE A 106 12.29 -1.41 -4.81
CA ILE A 106 10.97 -2.04 -4.91
C ILE A 106 11.05 -3.33 -5.72
N TYR A 107 11.78 -3.34 -6.84
CA TYR A 107 11.94 -4.55 -7.67
C TYR A 107 12.67 -5.66 -6.91
N LYS A 108 13.81 -5.36 -6.28
CA LYS A 108 14.59 -6.31 -5.49
C LYS A 108 13.78 -6.87 -4.32
N MET A 109 13.04 -6.00 -3.61
CA MET A 109 12.16 -6.44 -2.54
C MET A 109 11.08 -7.39 -3.07
N ASN A 110 10.40 -7.05 -4.16
CA ASN A 110 9.35 -7.89 -4.72
C ASN A 110 9.89 -9.24 -5.22
N GLU A 111 11.06 -9.27 -5.88
CA GLU A 111 11.69 -10.52 -6.32
C GLU A 111 11.98 -11.47 -5.15
N ARG A 112 12.62 -10.98 -4.10
CA ARG A 112 12.91 -11.76 -2.88
C ARG A 112 11.63 -12.15 -2.13
N PHE A 113 10.63 -11.29 -2.18
CA PHE A 113 9.36 -11.54 -1.53
C PHE A 113 8.56 -12.65 -2.23
N TYR A 114 8.47 -12.63 -3.56
CA TYR A 114 7.71 -13.65 -4.30
C TYR A 114 8.33 -15.05 -4.17
N SER A 115 9.66 -15.15 -4.16
CA SER A 115 10.34 -16.43 -3.90
C SER A 115 10.07 -16.92 -2.47
N THR A 116 10.07 -16.02 -1.48
CA THR A 116 9.71 -16.35 -0.09
C THR A 116 8.25 -16.81 0.05
N LEU A 117 7.31 -16.18 -0.66
CA LEU A 117 5.92 -16.65 -0.68
C LEU A 117 5.78 -18.04 -1.29
N ALA A 118 6.52 -18.34 -2.35
CA ALA A 118 6.51 -19.68 -2.94
C ALA A 118 7.03 -20.73 -1.96
N ILE A 119 8.13 -20.43 -1.25
CA ILE A 119 8.67 -21.27 -0.18
C ILE A 119 7.62 -21.50 0.92
N GLN A 120 6.96 -20.43 1.37
CA GLN A 120 5.94 -20.51 2.39
C GLN A 120 4.73 -21.35 1.95
N ASN A 121 4.27 -21.18 0.72
CA ASN A 121 3.15 -21.96 0.17
C ASN A 121 3.51 -23.44 0.03
N PHE A 122 4.74 -23.75 -0.39
CA PHE A 122 5.26 -25.11 -0.39
C PHE A 122 5.22 -25.74 1.01
N LEU A 123 5.78 -25.05 2.01
CA LEU A 123 5.78 -25.54 3.40
C LEU A 123 4.36 -25.74 3.95
N ARG A 124 3.43 -24.85 3.60
CA ARG A 124 2.02 -24.99 3.96
C ARG A 124 1.38 -26.21 3.32
N GLN A 125 1.61 -26.44 2.03
CA GLN A 125 1.04 -27.60 1.34
C GLN A 125 1.55 -28.89 1.97
N VAL A 126 2.85 -29.01 2.21
CA VAL A 126 3.41 -30.18 2.88
C VAL A 126 2.84 -30.37 4.29
N ALA A 127 2.67 -29.29 5.04
CA ALA A 127 2.04 -29.36 6.36
C ALA A 127 0.57 -29.83 6.30
N LYS A 128 -0.17 -29.41 5.27
CA LYS A 128 -1.53 -29.90 4.99
C LYS A 128 -1.50 -31.39 4.63
N ASP A 129 -0.62 -31.81 3.73
CA ASP A 129 -0.50 -33.22 3.30
C ASP A 129 -0.16 -34.13 4.49
N ILE A 130 0.77 -33.73 5.36
CA ILE A 130 1.12 -34.47 6.59
C ILE A 130 -0.05 -34.54 7.56
N TYR A 131 -0.79 -33.43 7.70
CA TYR A 131 -2.00 -33.40 8.53
C TYR A 131 -3.05 -34.37 7.98
N GLU A 132 -3.32 -34.31 6.68
CA GLU A 132 -4.26 -35.22 6.02
C GLU A 132 -3.80 -36.68 6.13
N GLU A 133 -2.53 -36.99 5.92
CA GLU A 133 -1.97 -38.35 6.09
C GLU A 133 -2.19 -38.87 7.51
N LYS A 134 -2.01 -38.02 8.53
CA LYS A 134 -2.23 -38.36 9.93
C LYS A 134 -3.70 -38.63 10.27
N TYR A 135 -4.65 -37.93 9.64
CA TYR A 135 -6.07 -37.97 10.02
C TYR A 135 -6.99 -38.70 9.02
N SER A 136 -6.51 -39.01 7.82
CA SER A 136 -7.25 -39.80 6.81
C SER A 136 -7.16 -41.30 7.07
N SER A 137 -6.19 -41.74 7.88
CA SER A 137 -6.14 -43.12 8.35
C SER A 137 -7.29 -43.37 9.33
N LYS A 138 -8.20 -44.28 9.01
CA LYS A 138 -9.27 -44.74 9.92
C LYS A 138 -8.74 -45.48 11.17
N ASP A 139 -7.42 -45.62 11.31
CA ASP A 139 -6.79 -46.22 12.47
C ASP A 139 -6.78 -45.26 13.65
N SER A 140 -7.61 -45.55 14.64
CA SER A 140 -7.66 -44.84 15.94
C SER A 140 -6.33 -44.88 16.72
N ASN A 141 -5.37 -45.70 16.29
CA ASN A 141 -4.00 -45.74 16.80
C ASN A 141 -3.05 -44.69 16.17
N LEU A 142 -3.44 -43.99 15.09
CA LEU A 142 -2.60 -42.94 14.47
C LEU A 142 -2.51 -41.64 15.28
N ASN A 143 -3.33 -41.49 16.32
CA ASN A 143 -3.18 -40.41 17.29
C ASN A 143 -1.81 -40.44 18.01
N GLN A 144 -1.10 -41.57 17.96
CA GLN A 144 0.26 -41.72 18.50
C GLN A 144 1.38 -41.64 17.45
N LEU A 145 1.06 -41.53 16.15
CA LEU A 145 2.10 -41.44 15.13
C LEU A 145 2.83 -40.10 15.26
N ASN A 146 4.09 -40.19 15.68
CA ASN A 146 4.94 -39.04 15.93
C ASN A 146 5.12 -38.28 14.60
N ILE A 147 4.64 -37.03 14.53
CA ILE A 147 4.80 -36.14 13.37
C ILE A 147 6.26 -36.13 12.90
N LYS A 148 7.21 -36.25 13.84
CA LYS A 148 8.64 -36.40 13.57
C LYS A 148 8.98 -37.58 12.66
N SER A 149 8.37 -38.75 12.88
CA SER A 149 8.62 -39.95 12.07
C SER A 149 8.04 -39.82 10.66
N ILE A 150 6.84 -39.25 10.54
CA ILE A 150 6.21 -38.97 9.24
C ILE A 150 7.09 -37.99 8.46
N LEU A 151 7.55 -36.93 9.12
CA LEU A 151 8.42 -35.92 8.53
C LEU A 151 9.76 -36.47 8.05
N GLN A 152 10.46 -37.25 8.88
CA GLN A 152 11.77 -37.81 8.52
C GLN A 152 11.69 -38.75 7.32
N ASN A 153 10.55 -39.40 7.12
CA ASN A 153 10.29 -40.29 6.00
C ASN A 153 9.68 -39.57 4.79
N HIS A 154 9.30 -38.29 4.93
CA HIS A 154 8.72 -37.52 3.84
C HIS A 154 9.77 -37.33 2.71
N PRO A 155 9.43 -37.58 1.44
CA PRO A 155 10.39 -37.53 0.32
C PRO A 155 11.13 -36.18 0.19
N GLN A 156 10.49 -35.10 0.67
CA GLN A 156 11.01 -33.74 0.58
C GLN A 156 11.62 -33.22 1.89
N TYR A 157 11.84 -34.05 2.91
CA TYR A 157 12.31 -33.62 4.24
C TYR A 157 13.51 -32.67 4.22
N LYS A 158 14.55 -32.98 3.44
CA LYS A 158 15.74 -32.11 3.30
C LYS A 158 15.39 -30.73 2.71
N LEU A 159 14.51 -30.69 1.72
CA LEU A 159 14.06 -29.45 1.08
C LEU A 159 13.23 -28.61 2.06
N ILE A 160 12.32 -29.23 2.81
CA ILE A 160 11.54 -28.58 3.88
C ILE A 160 12.47 -27.87 4.86
N LEU A 161 13.54 -28.54 5.30
CA LEU A 161 14.52 -27.92 6.19
C LEU A 161 15.15 -26.69 5.53
N ILE A 162 15.69 -26.78 4.31
CA ILE A 162 16.31 -25.63 3.62
C ILE A 162 15.32 -24.45 3.51
N CYS A 163 14.09 -24.73 3.09
CA CYS A 163 13.00 -23.77 2.96
C CYS A 163 12.68 -23.06 4.29
N LEU A 164 12.67 -23.79 5.41
CA LEU A 164 12.46 -23.19 6.72
C LEU A 164 13.59 -22.25 7.13
N ASP A 165 14.86 -22.56 6.85
CA ASP A 165 15.97 -21.63 7.15
C ASP A 165 15.84 -20.34 6.35
N GLN A 166 15.54 -20.46 5.05
CA GLN A 166 15.39 -19.30 4.18
C GLN A 166 14.23 -18.41 4.63
N LEU A 167 13.10 -19.03 4.99
CA LEU A 167 11.94 -18.31 5.50
C LEU A 167 12.25 -17.61 6.84
N GLU A 168 13.00 -18.26 7.74
CA GLU A 168 13.42 -17.66 9.01
C GLU A 168 14.41 -16.51 8.84
N GLN A 169 15.37 -16.65 7.93
CA GLN A 169 16.29 -15.56 7.60
C GLN A 169 15.51 -14.34 7.08
N PHE A 170 14.53 -14.56 6.20
CA PHE A 170 13.71 -13.47 5.66
C PHE A 170 12.86 -12.81 6.75
N LYS A 171 12.26 -13.58 7.66
CA LYS A 171 11.52 -13.03 8.82
C LYS A 171 12.39 -12.12 9.67
N ARG A 172 13.66 -12.47 9.87
CA ARG A 172 14.62 -11.65 10.64
C ARG A 172 14.95 -10.34 9.94
N GLU A 173 15.09 -10.38 8.62
CA GLU A 173 15.39 -9.21 7.81
C GLU A 173 14.21 -8.24 7.73
N TYR A 174 12.97 -8.76 7.70
CA TYR A 174 11.74 -7.97 7.53
C TYR A 174 10.69 -8.29 8.62
N PRO A 175 10.94 -7.93 9.90
CA PRO A 175 10.04 -8.23 11.00
C PRO A 175 8.65 -7.60 10.86
N GLU A 176 8.52 -6.45 10.19
CA GLU A 176 7.26 -5.75 9.91
C GLU A 176 6.33 -6.48 8.94
N LEU A 177 6.88 -7.43 8.17
CA LEU A 177 6.15 -8.30 7.25
C LEU A 177 5.63 -9.58 7.91
N ARG A 178 5.89 -9.78 9.21
CA ARG A 178 5.37 -10.92 9.97
C ARG A 178 3.88 -10.76 10.27
N TYR A 179 3.14 -11.85 10.19
CA TYR A 179 1.72 -11.91 10.47
C TYR A 179 1.37 -13.19 11.23
N LYS A 180 0.54 -13.07 12.28
CA LYS A 180 0.13 -14.21 13.08
C LYS A 180 -0.96 -15.00 12.34
N GLU A 181 -0.68 -16.27 12.09
CA GLU A 181 -1.59 -17.22 11.46
C GLU A 181 -2.74 -17.60 12.42
N THR A 182 -3.93 -17.82 11.87
CA THR A 182 -5.13 -18.20 12.65
C THR A 182 -5.40 -19.69 12.62
N ASN A 183 -4.89 -20.42 11.61
CA ASN A 183 -5.02 -21.87 11.55
C ASN A 183 -4.03 -22.57 12.51
N LYS A 184 -4.48 -22.77 13.75
CA LYS A 184 -3.70 -23.41 14.82
C LYS A 184 -3.20 -24.82 14.46
N GLN A 185 -3.87 -25.56 13.59
CA GLN A 185 -3.49 -26.92 13.20
C GLN A 185 -2.25 -26.93 12.31
N ILE A 186 -2.25 -26.12 11.25
CA ILE A 186 -1.08 -25.98 10.34
C ILE A 186 0.12 -25.41 11.10
N LEU A 187 -0.13 -24.46 12.02
CA LEU A 187 0.91 -23.92 12.88
C LEU A 187 1.54 -24.94 13.79
N GLN A 188 0.75 -25.83 14.38
CA GLN A 188 1.28 -26.89 15.22
C GLN A 188 2.23 -27.78 14.43
N VAL A 189 1.83 -28.20 13.21
CA VAL A 189 2.69 -29.01 12.34
C VAL A 189 3.99 -28.27 11.98
N LEU A 190 3.92 -27.00 11.59
CA LEU A 190 5.12 -26.19 11.28
C LEU A 190 6.03 -25.98 12.51
N SER A 191 5.45 -25.79 13.70
CA SER A 191 6.16 -25.72 14.98
C SER A 191 6.89 -27.04 15.29
N ASP A 192 6.23 -28.17 15.04
CA ASP A 192 6.82 -29.50 15.23
C ASP A 192 7.95 -29.78 14.23
N ILE A 193 7.85 -29.25 13.00
CA ILE A 193 8.94 -29.31 12.00
C ILE A 193 10.14 -28.46 12.45
N THR A 194 9.87 -27.23 12.88
CA THR A 194 10.92 -26.27 13.26
C THR A 194 11.64 -26.65 14.55
N SER A 195 10.92 -27.12 15.57
CA SER A 195 11.51 -27.58 16.85
C SER A 195 12.51 -28.73 16.66
N ASN A 196 12.34 -29.59 15.65
CA ASN A 196 13.32 -30.62 15.29
C ASN A 196 14.60 -30.08 14.64
N LYS A 197 14.62 -28.79 14.25
CA LYS A 197 15.74 -28.10 13.63
C LYS A 197 16.48 -27.16 14.58
N VAL A 198 15.83 -26.72 15.68
CA VAL A 198 16.34 -25.71 16.62
C VAL A 198 17.73 -26.06 17.18
N SER A 199 18.10 -27.34 17.28
CA SER A 199 19.45 -27.74 17.69
C SER A 199 20.58 -27.26 16.77
N SER A 200 20.31 -27.00 15.48
CA SER A 200 21.27 -26.40 14.54
C SER A 200 21.12 -24.88 14.38
N PHE A 201 20.08 -24.30 14.98
CA PHE A 201 19.76 -22.88 14.91
C PHE A 201 20.21 -22.13 16.18
N GLU A 202 20.13 -22.76 17.36
CA GLU A 202 20.68 -22.25 18.62
C GLU A 202 22.19 -21.99 18.54
N SER A 203 22.93 -22.82 17.79
CA SER A 203 24.38 -22.64 17.57
C SER A 203 24.72 -21.46 16.66
N ARG A 204 23.80 -21.00 15.81
CA ARG A 204 23.95 -19.76 15.02
C ARG A 204 23.47 -18.51 15.76
N PHE A 205 22.73 -18.67 16.86
CA PHE A 205 22.15 -17.58 17.64
C PHE A 205 23.00 -17.20 18.87
N THR A 206 23.97 -18.02 19.25
CA THR A 206 24.84 -17.76 20.41
C THR A 206 25.94 -16.72 20.16
N PHE A 207 26.05 -16.13 18.96
CA PHE A 207 27.09 -15.15 18.64
C PHE A 207 26.65 -13.66 18.73
N GLY A 208 25.44 -13.38 19.23
CA GLY A 208 24.92 -12.01 19.36
C GLY A 208 24.33 -11.64 20.73
N LEU A 209 24.49 -12.49 21.75
CA LEU A 209 23.83 -12.33 23.06
C LEU A 209 24.80 -12.35 24.25
N SER A 210 26.01 -11.79 24.08
CA SER A 210 26.70 -11.07 25.14
C SER A 210 26.67 -9.60 24.71
N GLU A 211 25.76 -8.74 25.15
CA GLU A 211 25.46 -8.35 26.51
C GLU A 211 24.05 -7.73 26.55
N SER A 212 23.15 -8.25 27.39
CA SER A 212 22.22 -7.46 28.20
C SER A 212 21.25 -8.41 28.90
N SER A 213 21.31 -8.37 30.22
CA SER A 213 20.49 -9.11 31.16
C SER A 213 19.03 -8.65 31.10
N ASN A 214 18.27 -9.13 30.12
CA ASN A 214 16.81 -9.16 30.12
C ASN A 214 16.21 -10.18 29.11
N SER A 215 16.97 -11.22 28.76
CA SER A 215 16.59 -12.24 27.79
C SER A 215 15.68 -13.33 28.38
N LYS A 216 14.41 -12.96 28.67
CA LYS A 216 13.33 -13.93 28.95
C LYS A 216 12.31 -14.12 27.83
N SER A 217 12.51 -13.55 26.63
CA SER A 217 11.40 -13.45 25.63
C SER A 217 11.63 -14.02 24.23
N ILE A 218 12.86 -14.32 23.78
CA ILE A 218 13.07 -14.66 22.35
C ILE A 218 12.49 -16.04 21.99
N VAL A 219 12.40 -16.98 22.95
CA VAL A 219 11.89 -18.34 22.72
C VAL A 219 10.35 -18.41 22.72
N LYS A 220 9.65 -17.37 23.20
CA LYS A 220 8.17 -17.33 23.21
C LYS A 220 7.55 -16.67 21.97
N GLU A 221 8.35 -16.09 21.08
CA GLU A 221 7.82 -15.38 19.91
C GLU A 221 7.68 -16.25 18.65
N PHE A 222 7.91 -17.55 18.74
CA PHE A 222 7.65 -18.49 17.64
C PHE A 222 6.19 -18.97 17.58
N ASP A 223 5.24 -18.10 17.90
CA ASP A 223 3.84 -18.29 17.55
C ASP A 223 3.68 -18.01 16.03
N GLY A 224 4.13 -18.93 15.17
CA GLY A 224 3.63 -19.08 13.80
C GLY A 224 3.53 -17.81 12.94
N PHE A 225 4.52 -16.92 13.00
CA PHE A 225 4.52 -15.73 12.17
C PHE A 225 4.83 -16.09 10.73
N MET A 226 3.90 -15.84 9.82
CA MET A 226 4.04 -16.01 8.38
C MET A 226 4.40 -14.68 7.72
N ILE A 227 5.05 -14.73 6.57
CA ILE A 227 5.36 -13.56 5.78
C ILE A 227 4.15 -13.17 4.93
N ARG A 228 3.77 -11.90 5.00
CA ARG A 228 2.71 -11.29 4.19
C ARG A 228 3.27 -10.30 3.19
N ARG A 229 2.49 -10.04 2.15
CA ARG A 229 2.83 -9.09 1.10
C ARG A 229 3.05 -7.68 1.63
N PRO A 230 4.16 -7.00 1.27
CA PRO A 230 4.34 -5.62 1.65
C PRO A 230 3.17 -4.79 1.16
N LYS A 231 2.80 -3.77 1.93
CA LYS A 231 1.93 -2.70 1.48
C LYS A 231 2.75 -1.42 1.52
N ILE A 232 2.94 -0.84 0.35
CA ILE A 232 3.75 0.37 0.18
C ILE A 232 2.81 1.53 -0.11
N ILE A 233 2.96 2.60 0.66
CA ILE A 233 2.39 3.90 0.36
C ILE A 233 3.50 4.73 -0.29
N LEU A 234 3.24 5.23 -1.50
CA LEU A 234 4.13 6.15 -2.20
C LEU A 234 3.42 7.49 -2.35
N ILE A 235 4.02 8.55 -1.82
CA ILE A 235 3.54 9.92 -1.98
C ILE A 235 4.61 10.72 -2.69
N ILE A 236 4.22 11.39 -3.76
CA ILE A 236 5.11 12.24 -4.56
C ILE A 236 4.50 13.63 -4.57
N ASP A 237 5.16 14.57 -3.91
CA ASP A 237 4.88 15.98 -4.08
C ASP A 237 5.79 16.51 -5.19
N ASP A 238 5.23 16.83 -6.36
CA ASP A 238 5.97 17.41 -7.47
C ASP A 238 5.43 18.79 -7.83
N GLN A 239 5.82 19.77 -7.02
CA GLN A 239 5.47 21.17 -7.24
C GLN A 239 6.21 21.78 -8.43
N THR A 240 7.28 21.13 -8.89
CA THR A 240 8.22 21.66 -9.90
C THR A 240 7.82 21.31 -11.33
N GLY A 241 6.87 20.38 -11.52
CA GLY A 241 6.55 19.82 -12.82
C GLY A 241 7.73 19.05 -13.40
N SER A 242 8.35 18.22 -12.55
CA SER A 242 9.54 17.43 -12.83
C SER A 242 9.40 16.62 -14.13
N ARG A 243 10.54 16.23 -14.70
CA ARG A 243 10.58 15.36 -15.89
C ARG A 243 10.02 13.96 -15.60
N LEU A 244 9.86 13.58 -14.33
CA LEU A 244 9.43 12.25 -13.90
C LEU A 244 8.08 11.82 -14.47
N PHE A 245 7.20 12.78 -14.78
CA PHE A 245 5.87 12.50 -15.29
C PHE A 245 5.70 12.81 -16.78
N ARG A 246 6.77 13.23 -17.46
CA ARG A 246 6.75 13.62 -18.88
C ARG A 246 7.08 12.48 -19.83
N ASP A 247 7.60 11.36 -19.31
CA ASP A 247 8.04 10.21 -20.09
C ASP A 247 7.48 8.88 -19.53
N VAL A 248 6.69 8.17 -20.34
CA VAL A 248 6.14 6.84 -20.09
C VAL A 248 7.18 5.74 -20.31
N GLY A 249 8.34 6.06 -20.89
CA GLY A 249 9.49 5.17 -21.00
C GLY A 249 10.28 5.02 -19.70
N ASN A 250 10.07 5.91 -18.73
CA ASN A 250 10.88 5.93 -17.51
C ASN A 250 10.48 4.85 -16.50
N ASP A 251 11.38 4.62 -15.54
CA ASP A 251 11.23 3.56 -14.55
C ASP A 251 10.09 3.81 -13.56
N LEU A 252 9.75 5.08 -13.28
CA LEU A 252 8.58 5.43 -12.48
C LEU A 252 7.29 4.93 -13.14
N TYR A 253 7.12 5.15 -14.44
CA TYR A 253 5.93 4.71 -15.17
C TYR A 253 5.80 3.19 -15.14
N ARG A 254 6.93 2.48 -15.31
CA ARG A 254 6.98 1.02 -15.29
C ARG A 254 6.55 0.43 -13.94
N ILE A 255 6.89 1.06 -12.82
CA ILE A 255 6.42 0.60 -11.50
C ILE A 255 4.96 0.97 -11.23
N VAL A 256 4.53 2.18 -11.60
CA VAL A 256 3.17 2.68 -11.34
C VAL A 256 2.12 1.94 -12.18
N SER A 257 2.44 1.65 -13.45
CA SER A 257 1.61 0.82 -14.33
C SER A 257 1.44 -0.61 -13.83
N LYS A 258 2.47 -1.15 -13.14
CA LYS A 258 2.45 -2.48 -12.51
C LYS A 258 2.22 -2.43 -11.00
N ARG A 259 1.66 -1.35 -10.45
CA ARG A 259 1.52 -1.11 -9.00
C ARG A 259 0.96 -2.29 -8.20
N ARG A 260 -0.04 -2.99 -8.77
CA ARG A 260 -0.64 -4.20 -8.17
C ARG A 260 0.33 -5.35 -8.01
N HIS A 261 1.30 -5.50 -8.91
CA HIS A 261 2.38 -6.50 -8.82
C HIS A 261 3.58 -5.97 -8.03
N GLN A 262 3.72 -4.65 -7.91
CA GLN A 262 4.78 -4.02 -7.13
C GLN A 262 4.43 -3.78 -5.66
N SER A 263 3.25 -4.20 -5.22
CA SER A 263 2.81 -4.05 -3.83
C SER A 263 2.60 -2.58 -3.40
N LEU A 264 2.48 -1.68 -4.39
CA LEU A 264 2.17 -0.26 -4.24
C LEU A 264 0.66 -0.11 -3.99
N PHE A 265 0.28 -0.08 -2.72
CA PHE A 265 -1.11 -0.07 -2.27
C PHE A 265 -1.78 1.29 -2.47
N TYR A 266 -1.00 2.36 -2.37
CA TYR A 266 -1.44 3.72 -2.67
C TYR A 266 -0.30 4.52 -3.28
N ILE A 267 -0.64 5.30 -4.29
CA ILE A 267 0.22 6.25 -4.96
C ILE A 267 -0.54 7.57 -5.01
N GLY A 268 -0.08 8.57 -4.26
CA GLY A 268 -0.63 9.92 -4.29
C GLY A 268 0.37 10.87 -4.94
N VAL A 269 -0.03 11.57 -5.99
CA VAL A 269 0.85 12.51 -6.68
C VAL A 269 0.24 13.90 -6.70
N SER A 270 0.93 14.85 -6.10
CA SER A 270 0.60 16.28 -6.17
C SER A 270 1.30 16.90 -7.36
N ILE A 271 0.52 17.42 -8.32
CA ILE A 271 1.02 18.09 -9.52
C ILE A 271 0.25 19.39 -9.70
N HIS A 272 0.95 20.53 -9.70
CA HIS A 272 0.28 21.84 -9.90
C HIS A 272 -0.17 22.10 -11.34
N SER A 273 0.37 21.36 -12.32
CA SER A 273 -0.02 21.47 -13.73
C SER A 273 -0.41 20.10 -14.28
N PRO A 274 -1.72 19.82 -14.48
CA PRO A 274 -2.17 18.58 -15.12
C PRO A 274 -1.52 18.34 -16.50
N GLY A 275 -1.14 19.42 -17.20
CA GLY A 275 -0.43 19.33 -18.48
C GLY A 275 1.03 18.89 -18.39
N ALA A 276 1.64 18.88 -17.21
CA ALA A 276 2.97 18.32 -16.99
C ALA A 276 2.94 16.79 -16.91
N LEU A 277 1.75 16.20 -16.74
CA LEU A 277 1.54 14.77 -16.69
C LEU A 277 1.27 14.22 -18.09
N GLN A 278 2.14 13.34 -18.57
CA GLN A 278 1.91 12.66 -19.84
C GLN A 278 0.61 11.85 -19.79
N ILE A 279 -0.07 11.76 -20.93
CA ILE A 279 -1.37 11.09 -21.05
C ILE A 279 -1.37 9.66 -20.50
N GLY A 280 -0.29 8.90 -20.70
CA GLY A 280 -0.18 7.53 -20.19
C GLY A 280 -0.35 7.43 -18.68
N TYR A 281 0.21 8.38 -17.91
CA TYR A 281 0.02 8.41 -16.46
C TYR A 281 -1.42 8.74 -16.08
N LYS A 282 -2.05 9.73 -16.74
CA LYS A 282 -3.46 10.09 -16.51
C LYS A 282 -4.38 8.90 -16.75
N THR A 283 -4.15 8.14 -17.82
CA THR A 283 -4.97 6.97 -18.17
C THR A 283 -4.92 5.84 -17.13
N ILE A 284 -3.80 5.68 -16.42
CA ILE A 284 -3.65 4.62 -15.40
C ILE A 284 -4.02 5.07 -13.97
N MET A 285 -4.29 6.37 -13.77
CA MET A 285 -4.85 6.91 -12.52
C MET A 285 -6.29 6.42 -12.36
N ASN A 286 -6.62 5.93 -11.19
CA ASN A 286 -7.98 5.48 -10.87
C ASN A 286 -8.79 6.50 -10.08
N SER A 287 -8.17 7.61 -9.66
CA SER A 287 -8.88 8.72 -9.03
C SER A 287 -8.18 10.06 -9.20
N PHE A 288 -8.94 11.13 -9.02
CA PHE A 288 -8.50 12.52 -9.15
C PHE A 288 -9.08 13.36 -8.02
N LEU A 289 -8.28 14.25 -7.46
CA LEU A 289 -8.69 15.26 -6.49
C LEU A 289 -8.47 16.64 -7.10
N LEU A 290 -9.58 17.27 -7.48
CA LEU A 290 -9.59 18.55 -8.15
C LEU A 290 -9.90 19.65 -7.15
N PHE A 291 -8.87 20.39 -6.78
CA PHE A 291 -8.99 21.63 -6.03
C PHE A 291 -9.31 22.79 -6.97
N ARG A 292 -9.63 23.93 -6.39
CA ARG A 292 -9.89 25.18 -7.11
C ARG A 292 -8.75 25.64 -8.03
N GLY A 293 -9.10 26.55 -8.94
CA GLY A 293 -8.16 27.28 -9.78
C GLY A 293 -7.51 26.46 -10.90
N ILE A 294 -8.11 25.33 -11.28
CA ILE A 294 -7.69 24.58 -12.46
C ILE A 294 -8.26 25.29 -13.70
N PRO A 295 -7.42 25.66 -14.69
CA PRO A 295 -7.89 26.26 -15.94
C PRO A 295 -8.84 25.36 -16.71
N ILE A 296 -9.84 25.95 -17.39
CA ILE A 296 -10.84 25.21 -18.18
C ILE A 296 -10.19 24.23 -19.16
N GLU A 297 -9.14 24.64 -19.87
CA GLU A 297 -8.44 23.77 -20.82
C GLU A 297 -7.80 22.54 -20.15
N LYS A 298 -7.38 22.67 -18.88
CA LYS A 298 -6.87 21.54 -18.09
C LYS A 298 -8.00 20.66 -17.54
N LEU A 299 -9.17 21.22 -17.23
CA LEU A 299 -10.36 20.43 -16.88
C LEU A 299 -10.84 19.58 -18.06
N LYS A 300 -10.85 20.15 -19.27
CA LYS A 300 -11.16 19.39 -20.51
C LYS A 300 -10.18 18.24 -20.72
N ASP A 301 -8.89 18.51 -20.52
CA ASP A 301 -7.82 17.49 -20.61
C ASP A 301 -8.01 16.37 -19.58
N ILE A 302 -8.35 16.69 -18.33
CA ILE A 302 -8.66 15.68 -17.29
C ILE A 302 -9.90 14.88 -17.69
N TYR A 303 -10.99 15.54 -18.08
CA TYR A 303 -12.23 14.90 -18.52
C TYR A 303 -11.97 13.87 -19.63
N GLY A 304 -11.21 14.26 -20.67
CA GLY A 304 -10.87 13.38 -21.79
C GLY A 304 -10.05 12.15 -21.41
N THR A 305 -9.46 12.10 -20.22
CA THR A 305 -8.73 10.92 -19.72
C THR A 305 -9.57 9.98 -18.87
N ILE A 306 -10.78 10.39 -18.48
CA ILE A 306 -11.70 9.60 -17.65
C ILE A 306 -12.68 8.89 -18.59
N GLN A 307 -12.31 7.69 -19.05
CA GLN A 307 -13.02 6.92 -20.09
C GLN A 307 -14.51 6.64 -19.82
N SER A 308 -14.94 6.73 -18.56
CA SER A 308 -16.23 6.26 -18.06
C SER A 308 -17.13 7.37 -17.53
N LEU A 309 -16.72 8.65 -17.65
CA LEU A 309 -17.61 9.79 -17.43
C LEU A 309 -18.42 10.14 -18.69
N ASP A 310 -17.95 9.72 -19.86
CA ASP A 310 -18.59 10.05 -21.14
C ASP A 310 -19.91 9.27 -21.27
N SER A 311 -20.99 9.93 -20.87
CA SER A 311 -22.37 9.47 -21.04
C SER A 311 -23.16 10.57 -21.72
N VAL A 312 -24.29 10.22 -22.35
CA VAL A 312 -25.14 11.18 -23.07
C VAL A 312 -25.57 12.35 -22.16
N ASP A 313 -25.69 12.11 -20.85
CA ASP A 313 -26.22 13.07 -19.88
C ASP A 313 -25.13 13.81 -19.07
N PHE A 314 -23.85 13.44 -19.22
CA PHE A 314 -22.76 14.07 -18.47
C PHE A 314 -21.59 14.38 -19.41
N ASP A 315 -21.67 15.51 -20.09
CA ASP A 315 -20.66 15.99 -21.04
C ASP A 315 -19.57 16.85 -20.37
N VAL A 316 -18.53 17.21 -21.13
CA VAL A 316 -17.44 18.06 -20.65
C VAL A 316 -17.93 19.41 -20.11
N LYS A 317 -19.02 19.95 -20.66
CA LYS A 317 -19.61 21.21 -20.23
C LYS A 317 -20.24 21.05 -18.84
N SER A 318 -21.03 20.00 -18.64
CA SER A 318 -21.66 19.63 -17.37
C SER A 318 -20.59 19.36 -16.29
N PHE A 319 -19.49 18.71 -16.67
CA PHE A 319 -18.34 18.51 -15.79
C PHE A 319 -17.70 19.84 -15.32
N ILE A 320 -17.48 20.78 -16.25
CA ILE A 320 -16.93 22.11 -15.93
C ILE A 320 -17.90 22.91 -15.07
N GLU A 321 -19.20 22.88 -15.37
CA GLU A 321 -20.24 23.51 -14.56
C GLU A 321 -20.26 22.96 -13.13
N LEU A 322 -20.16 21.63 -12.98
CA LEU A 322 -20.07 20.96 -11.70
C LEU A 322 -18.83 21.39 -10.90
N TYR A 323 -17.66 21.42 -11.55
CA TYR A 323 -16.43 21.91 -10.94
C TYR A 323 -16.58 23.35 -10.44
N ASN A 324 -17.14 24.23 -11.28
CA ASN A 324 -17.35 25.63 -10.94
C ASN A 324 -18.35 25.81 -9.80
N GLN A 325 -19.40 24.99 -9.75
CA GLN A 325 -20.42 25.03 -8.70
C GLN A 325 -19.82 24.72 -7.30
N TYR A 326 -18.99 23.69 -7.21
CA TYR A 326 -18.55 23.15 -5.92
C TYR A 326 -17.16 23.61 -5.47
N THR A 327 -16.25 23.83 -6.41
CA THR A 327 -14.84 24.14 -6.11
C THR A 327 -14.40 25.51 -6.60
N GLY A 328 -15.14 26.13 -7.51
CA GLY A 328 -14.97 27.53 -7.91
C GLY A 328 -13.71 27.78 -8.77
N TYR A 329 -13.93 28.38 -9.94
CA TYR A 329 -12.87 28.97 -10.76
C TYR A 329 -12.58 30.41 -10.31
N TYR A 330 -11.31 30.83 -10.28
CA TYR A 330 -11.00 32.26 -10.17
C TYR A 330 -9.79 32.75 -10.93
N GLU A 331 -10.03 33.72 -11.81
CA GLU A 331 -9.02 34.59 -12.39
C GLU A 331 -8.77 35.87 -11.56
N THR A 332 -9.67 36.36 -10.70
CA THR A 332 -9.45 37.68 -10.03
C THR A 332 -10.15 37.98 -8.67
N ASP A 333 -11.09 37.18 -8.14
CA ASP A 333 -11.86 37.54 -6.92
C ASP A 333 -11.25 36.95 -5.64
N MET A 334 -10.76 37.83 -4.78
CA MET A 334 -10.14 37.46 -3.51
C MET A 334 -11.14 37.00 -2.45
N THR A 335 -12.44 37.34 -2.53
CA THR A 335 -13.42 36.98 -1.50
C THR A 335 -13.83 35.52 -1.58
N LYS A 336 -14.12 35.04 -2.80
CA LYS A 336 -14.39 33.62 -3.03
C LYS A 336 -13.11 32.76 -2.96
N LYS A 337 -11.92 33.38 -3.01
CA LYS A 337 -10.64 32.70 -2.76
C LYS A 337 -10.65 32.02 -1.37
N GLU A 338 -11.13 32.66 -0.32
CA GLU A 338 -11.12 32.00 0.99
C GLU A 338 -12.20 30.93 1.11
N GLN A 339 -13.37 31.18 0.53
CA GLN A 339 -14.53 30.29 0.58
C GLN A 339 -14.27 28.90 0.00
N TYR A 340 -13.55 28.81 -1.12
CA TYR A 340 -13.37 27.55 -1.86
C TYR A 340 -11.99 26.91 -1.71
N ARG A 341 -11.08 27.49 -0.90
CA ARG A 341 -9.68 27.05 -0.80
C ARG A 341 -9.49 25.56 -0.53
N PHE A 342 -10.35 24.98 0.30
CA PHE A 342 -10.29 23.59 0.73
C PHE A 342 -11.40 22.71 0.13
N ASN A 343 -12.21 23.28 -0.77
CA ASN A 343 -13.22 22.53 -1.50
C ASN A 343 -12.54 21.76 -2.63
N PHE A 344 -12.94 20.50 -2.80
CA PHE A 344 -12.47 19.66 -3.90
C PHE A 344 -13.57 18.76 -4.43
N LEU A 345 -13.44 18.42 -5.72
CA LEU A 345 -14.13 17.29 -6.32
C LEU A 345 -13.20 16.08 -6.30
N TYR A 346 -13.66 14.99 -5.72
CA TYR A 346 -13.03 13.68 -5.83
C TYR A 346 -13.72 12.91 -6.95
N ILE A 347 -12.95 12.48 -7.92
CA ILE A 347 -13.43 11.66 -9.03
C ILE A 347 -12.76 10.31 -8.90
N GLN A 348 -13.54 9.26 -8.78
CA GLN A 348 -13.07 7.90 -8.92
C GLN A 348 -13.42 7.44 -10.33
N SER A 349 -12.45 6.97 -11.12
CA SER A 349 -12.70 6.44 -12.47
C SER A 349 -12.92 4.92 -12.45
N GLN A 350 -12.27 4.19 -11.54
CA GLN A 350 -12.38 2.73 -11.41
C GLN A 350 -12.55 2.26 -9.95
N PRO A 351 -13.21 1.12 -9.69
CA PRO A 351 -13.84 0.21 -10.66
C PRO A 351 -15.19 0.72 -11.19
N GLN A 352 -15.83 1.64 -10.46
CA GLN A 352 -17.03 2.34 -10.89
C GLN A 352 -16.79 3.83 -10.82
N THR A 353 -17.22 4.55 -11.86
CA THR A 353 -17.05 5.99 -11.89
C THR A 353 -18.01 6.67 -10.94
N SER A 354 -17.46 7.57 -10.10
CA SER A 354 -18.26 8.38 -9.18
C SER A 354 -17.57 9.71 -8.90
N ILE A 355 -18.37 10.75 -8.71
CA ILE A 355 -17.88 12.07 -8.32
C ILE A 355 -18.41 12.39 -6.93
N TRP A 356 -17.56 12.97 -6.09
CA TRP A 356 -17.88 13.33 -4.71
C TRP A 356 -17.41 14.74 -4.42
N PHE A 357 -18.17 15.45 -3.60
CA PHE A 357 -17.74 16.72 -3.02
C PHE A 357 -17.19 16.48 -1.62
N LYS A 358 -15.94 16.90 -1.37
CA LYS A 358 -15.25 16.76 -0.07
C LYS A 358 -15.26 15.35 0.54
N PHE A 359 -15.52 14.32 -0.26
CA PHE A 359 -15.88 12.94 0.16
C PHE A 359 -17.23 12.78 0.89
N ASP A 360 -17.89 13.87 1.27
CA ASP A 360 -19.12 13.84 2.09
C ASP A 360 -20.36 13.45 1.28
N LYS A 361 -20.43 13.90 0.03
CA LYS A 361 -21.65 13.78 -0.79
C LYS A 361 -21.30 13.27 -2.19
N GLN A 362 -21.87 12.12 -2.56
CA GLN A 362 -21.85 11.67 -3.95
C GLN A 362 -22.68 12.63 -4.78
N ILE A 363 -22.07 13.12 -5.85
CA ILE A 363 -22.70 13.95 -6.86
C ILE A 363 -23.02 12.99 -8.01
N LYS A 364 -24.30 12.95 -8.40
CA LYS A 364 -24.77 12.17 -9.55
C LYS A 364 -24.35 12.83 -10.85
#